data_AF-A0A7G8VV22-F1
#
_entry.id   AF-A0A7G8VV22-F1
#
_cell.length_a   1.000
_cell.length_b   1.000
_cell.length_c   1.000
_cell.angle_alpha   90.00
_cell.angle_beta   90.00
_cell.angle_gamma   90.00
#
_symmetry.space_group_name_H-M   'P 1'
#
loop_
_entity.id
_entity.type
_entity.pdbx_description
1 polymer ?
#
loop_
_entity_poly.entity_id
_entity_poly.type
_entity_poly.pdbx_seq_one_letter_code
_entity_poly.pdbx_strand_id
1 'polypeptide(L)'
;MNAIDSPAFPRLLRILAVVLAFDVVAFGVWSFPALRSTAWSAGSVWVFGLAAVCVMWMGYWIVRSRTRLDGDVMTQTWLWNKRADAHDVVQLKLVHIRWLERAMAPRLLVRRRNGAITWFHSADPRLLTAFMERVADCAAQPATPSTPTTSAAA
;
A
#
# COMPACT_ATOMS: atom_id res chain seq x y z
N MET A 1 -23.06 3.61 -0.44
CA MET A 1 -22.32 2.81 -1.45
C MET A 1 -21.44 1.83 -0.70
N ASN A 2 -21.39 0.57 -1.12
CA ASN A 2 -20.63 -0.45 -0.39
C ASN A 2 -19.12 -0.20 -0.53
N ALA A 3 -18.38 -0.35 0.57
CA ALA A 3 -16.93 -0.25 0.55
C ALA A 3 -16.34 -1.32 -0.39
N ILE A 4 -15.39 -0.92 -1.23
CA ILE A 4 -14.71 -1.81 -2.18
C ILE A 4 -13.36 -2.18 -1.59
N ASP A 5 -13.06 -3.48 -1.49
CA ASP A 5 -11.77 -4.00 -1.01
C ASP A 5 -11.06 -4.79 -2.12
N SER A 6 -9.77 -4.50 -2.29
CA SER A 6 -8.88 -5.15 -3.25
C SER A 6 -7.53 -5.47 -2.59
N PRO A 7 -6.89 -6.60 -2.94
CA PRO A 7 -5.48 -6.82 -2.59
C PRO A 7 -4.60 -5.67 -3.10
N ALA A 8 -3.65 -5.20 -2.30
CA ALA A 8 -2.74 -4.14 -2.73
C ALA A 8 -1.77 -4.61 -3.83
N PHE A 9 -1.36 -5.89 -3.77
CA PHE A 9 -0.40 -6.49 -4.69
C PHE A 9 -1.03 -7.59 -5.55
N PRO A 10 -0.59 -7.73 -6.82
CA PRO A 10 -1.05 -8.77 -7.72
C PRO A 10 -0.62 -10.15 -7.22
N ARG A 11 -1.36 -11.19 -7.64
CA ARG A 11 -1.11 -12.58 -7.22
C ARG A 11 0.32 -13.02 -7.49
N LEU A 12 0.89 -12.64 -8.63
CA LEU A 12 2.26 -12.99 -9.01
C LEU A 12 3.28 -12.50 -7.96
N LEU A 13 3.20 -11.22 -7.56
CA LEU A 13 4.12 -10.66 -6.56
C LEU A 13 3.95 -11.32 -5.19
N ARG A 14 2.72 -11.65 -4.80
CA ARG A 14 2.45 -12.37 -3.54
C ARG A 14 3.04 -13.78 -3.57
N ILE A 15 2.87 -14.51 -4.67
CA ILE A 15 3.46 -15.84 -4.85
C ILE A 15 4.98 -15.74 -4.82
N LEU A 16 5.57 -14.81 -5.58
CA LEU A 16 7.01 -14.60 -5.61
C LEU A 16 7.56 -14.27 -4.20
N ALA A 17 6.91 -13.39 -3.45
CA ALA A 17 7.31 -13.08 -2.08
C ALA A 17 7.28 -14.31 -1.16
N VAL A 18 6.24 -15.16 -1.27
CA VAL A 18 6.16 -16.42 -0.52
C VAL A 18 7.25 -17.39 -0.95
N VAL A 19 7.52 -17.51 -2.26
CA VAL A 19 8.58 -18.37 -2.80
C VAL A 19 9.95 -17.93 -2.28
N LEU A 20 10.29 -16.64 -2.34
CA LEU A 20 11.57 -16.15 -1.80
C LEU A 20 11.67 -16.35 -0.28
N ALA A 21 10.59 -16.10 0.47
CA ALA A 21 10.59 -16.32 1.91
C ALA A 21 10.81 -17.82 2.23
N PHE A 22 10.15 -18.70 1.50
CA PHE A 22 10.34 -20.15 1.63
C PHE A 22 11.75 -20.59 1.23
N ASP A 23 12.29 -20.06 0.14
CA ASP A 23 13.64 -20.34 -0.34
C ASP A 23 14.70 -19.97 0.69
N VAL A 24 14.59 -18.79 1.33
CA VAL A 24 15.49 -18.38 2.42
C VAL A 24 15.43 -19.35 3.60
N VAL A 25 14.23 -19.80 3.98
CA VAL A 25 14.07 -20.78 5.08
C VAL A 25 14.65 -22.13 4.69
N ALA A 26 14.36 -22.62 3.48
CA ALA A 26 14.89 -23.87 2.96
C ALA A 26 16.42 -23.84 2.88
N PHE A 27 17.00 -22.74 2.41
CA PHE A 27 18.44 -22.53 2.37
C PHE A 27 19.05 -22.51 3.78
N GLY A 28 18.38 -21.89 4.76
CA GLY A 28 18.81 -21.91 6.15
C GLY A 28 18.83 -23.33 6.75
N VAL A 29 17.80 -24.13 6.46
CA VAL A 29 17.72 -25.53 6.90
C VAL A 29 18.79 -26.39 6.22
N TRP A 30 18.98 -26.22 4.91
CA TRP A 30 20.02 -26.95 4.17
C TRP A 30 21.42 -26.57 4.68
N SER A 31 21.64 -25.29 4.96
CA SER A 31 22.92 -24.79 5.50
C SER A 31 23.12 -25.09 6.98
N PHE A 32 22.16 -25.72 7.66
CA PHE A 32 22.20 -25.93 9.11
C PHE A 32 23.48 -26.63 9.61
N PRO A 33 24.02 -27.68 8.96
CA PRO A 33 25.27 -28.30 9.40
C PRO A 33 26.46 -27.33 9.38
N ALA A 34 26.56 -26.51 8.33
CA ALA A 34 27.62 -25.50 8.18
C ALA A 34 27.46 -24.34 9.19
N LEU A 35 26.21 -23.93 9.43
CA LEU A 35 25.87 -22.93 10.45
C LEU A 35 26.23 -23.44 11.86
N ARG A 36 26.06 -24.74 12.13
CA ARG A 36 26.44 -25.37 13.41
C ARG A 36 27.94 -25.44 13.66
N SER A 37 28.74 -25.61 12.61
CA SER A 37 30.22 -25.62 12.70
C SER A 37 30.85 -24.23 12.77
N THR A 38 30.08 -23.18 12.48
CA THR A 38 30.56 -21.80 12.52
C THR A 38 30.68 -21.31 13.97
N ALA A 39 31.80 -20.68 14.31
CA ALA A 39 31.92 -19.95 15.56
C ALA A 39 31.11 -18.65 15.50
N TRP A 40 30.02 -18.58 16.25
CA TRP A 40 29.15 -17.41 16.28
C TRP A 40 29.59 -16.42 17.36
N SER A 41 29.67 -15.15 16.98
CA SER A 41 29.63 -14.07 17.97
C SER A 41 28.17 -13.76 18.35
N ALA A 42 27.95 -13.22 19.56
CA ALA A 42 26.61 -12.80 19.98
C ALA A 42 25.97 -11.80 18.99
N GLY A 43 26.77 -10.87 18.44
CA GLY A 43 26.32 -9.91 17.43
C GLY A 43 25.88 -10.57 16.11
N SER A 44 26.64 -11.57 15.65
CA SER A 44 26.33 -12.31 14.42
C SER A 44 24.99 -13.07 14.52
N VAL A 45 24.71 -13.67 15.67
CA VAL A 45 23.42 -14.35 15.92
C VAL A 45 22.27 -13.34 15.88
N TRP A 46 22.43 -12.18 16.52
CA TRP A 46 21.42 -11.12 16.51
C TRP A 46 21.13 -10.60 15.11
N VAL A 47 22.16 -10.29 14.33
CA VAL A 47 22.00 -9.80 12.96
C VAL A 47 21.31 -10.84 12.09
N PHE A 48 21.72 -12.12 12.18
CA PHE A 48 21.13 -13.19 11.40
C PHE A 48 19.65 -13.42 11.76
N GLY A 49 19.34 -13.49 13.06
CA GLY A 49 17.96 -13.64 13.54
C GLY A 49 17.07 -12.46 13.14
N LEU A 50 17.57 -11.22 13.30
CA LEU A 50 16.84 -10.02 12.92
C LEU A 50 16.59 -9.96 11.41
N ALA A 51 17.59 -10.30 10.60
CA ALA A 51 17.44 -10.35 9.15
C ALA A 51 16.36 -11.35 8.73
N ALA A 52 16.34 -12.56 9.32
CA ALA A 52 15.31 -13.56 9.06
C ALA A 52 13.92 -13.04 9.43
N VAL A 53 13.77 -12.44 10.61
CA VAL A 53 12.50 -11.84 11.05
C VAL A 53 12.07 -10.72 10.11
N CYS A 54 12.97 -9.83 9.70
CA CYS A 54 12.67 -8.73 8.77
C CYS A 54 12.17 -9.24 7.41
N VAL A 55 12.79 -10.28 6.86
CA VAL A 55 12.37 -10.89 5.57
C VAL A 55 10.96 -11.48 5.69
N MET A 56 10.72 -12.28 6.73
CA MET A 56 9.41 -12.90 6.96
C MET A 56 8.33 -11.85 7.22
N TRP A 57 8.66 -10.83 8.01
CA TRP A 57 7.76 -9.71 8.32
C TRP A 57 7.38 -8.94 7.04
N MET A 58 8.36 -8.61 6.19
CA MET A 58 8.09 -7.93 4.93
C MET A 58 7.25 -8.81 3.99
N GLY A 59 7.58 -10.09 3.86
CA GLY A 59 6.80 -11.05 3.08
C GLY A 59 5.35 -11.16 3.54
N TYR A 60 5.13 -11.21 4.87
CA TYR A 60 3.80 -11.20 5.46
C TYR A 60 3.01 -9.94 5.06
N TRP A 61 3.60 -8.75 5.16
CA TRP A 61 2.94 -7.51 4.77
C TRP A 61 2.61 -7.49 3.26
N ILE A 62 3.52 -7.91 2.38
CA ILE A 62 3.26 -8.02 0.93
C ILE A 62 2.00 -8.85 0.66
N VAL A 63 1.83 -9.96 1.38
CA VAL A 63 0.69 -10.87 1.19
C VAL A 63 -0.59 -10.36 1.86
N ARG A 64 -0.49 -9.72 3.02
CA ARG A 64 -1.64 -9.29 3.84
C ARG A 64 -2.23 -7.97 3.37
N SER A 65 -1.45 -7.13 2.69
CA SER A 65 -1.85 -5.76 2.39
C SER A 65 -3.06 -5.64 1.47
N ARG A 66 -4.01 -4.83 1.93
CA ARG A 66 -5.29 -4.54 1.30
C ARG A 66 -5.40 -3.05 1.01
N THR A 67 -6.12 -2.72 -0.04
CA THR A 67 -6.51 -1.36 -0.39
C THR A 67 -8.03 -1.31 -0.43
N ARG A 68 -8.60 -0.44 0.40
CA ARG A 68 -10.03 -0.28 0.58
C ARG A 68 -10.44 1.15 0.25
N LEU A 69 -11.49 1.29 -0.54
CA LEU A 69 -12.18 2.55 -0.80
C LEU A 69 -13.49 2.54 -0.02
N ASP A 70 -13.66 3.51 0.87
CA ASP A 70 -14.86 3.68 1.69
C ASP A 70 -15.40 5.11 1.51
N GLY A 71 -16.48 5.24 0.73
CA GLY A 71 -16.97 6.53 0.26
C GLY A 71 -15.88 7.29 -0.49
N ASP A 72 -15.43 8.39 0.10
CA ASP A 72 -14.42 9.30 -0.46
C ASP A 72 -13.01 9.06 0.10
N VAL A 73 -12.86 8.08 1.00
CA VAL A 73 -11.59 7.79 1.68
C VAL A 73 -10.97 6.51 1.15
N MET A 74 -9.77 6.61 0.59
CA MET A 74 -8.95 5.48 0.22
C MET A 74 -7.94 5.16 1.33
N THR A 75 -7.94 3.90 1.78
CA THR A 75 -7.03 3.37 2.79
C THR A 75 -6.22 2.21 2.22
N GLN A 76 -4.94 2.15 2.54
CA GLN A 76 -4.07 1.03 2.20
C GLN A 76 -3.33 0.56 3.45
N THR A 77 -3.51 -0.70 3.79
CA THR A 77 -2.82 -1.33 4.93
C THR A 77 -1.39 -1.67 4.55
N TRP A 78 -0.42 -1.19 5.32
CA TRP A 78 1.01 -1.51 5.20
C TRP A 78 1.65 -1.42 6.60
N LEU A 79 2.97 -1.52 6.70
CA LEU A 79 3.71 -1.28 7.96
C LEU A 79 3.30 0.04 8.64
N TRP A 80 3.04 1.07 7.84
CA TRP A 80 2.28 2.25 8.25
C TRP A 80 1.06 2.39 7.35
N ASN A 81 -0.13 2.42 7.95
CA ASN A 81 -1.37 2.57 7.22
C ASN A 81 -1.39 3.91 6.47
N LYS A 82 -1.68 3.85 5.18
CA LYS A 82 -1.81 5.03 4.32
C LYS A 82 -3.29 5.35 4.16
N ARG A 83 -3.63 6.64 4.25
CA ARG A 83 -4.99 7.16 4.04
C ARG A 83 -4.93 8.40 3.15
N ALA A 84 -5.85 8.51 2.20
CA ALA A 84 -6.10 9.69 1.40
C ALA A 84 -7.60 9.94 1.30
N ASP A 85 -7.99 11.21 1.43
CA ASP A 85 -9.37 11.68 1.28
C ASP A 85 -9.50 12.37 -0.07
N ALA A 86 -10.56 12.09 -0.82
CA ALA A 86 -10.78 12.65 -2.15
C ALA A 86 -10.82 14.19 -2.15
N HIS A 87 -11.31 14.82 -1.09
CA HIS A 87 -11.37 16.28 -0.96
C HIS A 87 -9.99 16.94 -0.72
N ASP A 88 -9.02 16.18 -0.22
CA ASP A 88 -7.66 16.66 0.07
C ASP A 88 -6.70 16.39 -1.10
N VAL A 89 -7.17 15.79 -2.20
CA VAL A 89 -6.31 15.49 -3.35
C VAL A 89 -6.17 16.70 -4.27
N VAL A 90 -4.93 17.10 -4.54
CA VAL A 90 -4.60 18.19 -5.48
C VAL A 90 -4.13 17.64 -6.82
N GLN A 91 -3.41 16.52 -6.81
CA GLN A 91 -2.91 15.91 -8.04
C GLN A 91 -3.01 14.39 -7.95
N LEU A 92 -3.57 13.80 -9.01
CA LEU A 92 -3.58 12.37 -9.24
C LEU A 92 -2.70 12.06 -10.45
N LYS A 93 -1.83 11.05 -10.32
CA LYS A 93 -1.10 10.50 -11.45
C LYS A 93 -1.18 8.99 -11.41
N LEU A 94 -1.91 8.43 -12.37
CA LEU A 94 -1.92 7.00 -12.61
C LEU A 94 -0.68 6.63 -13.43
N VAL A 95 0.20 5.83 -12.83
CA VAL A 95 1.35 5.25 -13.51
C VAL A 95 0.98 3.82 -13.86
N HIS A 96 0.64 3.62 -15.13
CA HIS A 96 0.27 2.33 -15.70
C HIS A 96 1.30 1.92 -16.75
N ILE A 97 1.94 0.77 -16.56
CA ILE A 97 2.95 0.24 -17.49
C ILE A 97 2.37 -1.00 -18.18
N ARG A 98 1.92 -0.83 -19.43
CA ARG A 98 1.18 -1.87 -20.18
C ARG A 98 1.90 -3.21 -20.29
N TRP A 99 3.22 -3.19 -20.45
CA TRP A 99 4.00 -4.42 -20.58
C TRP A 99 4.19 -5.17 -19.24
N LEU A 100 3.98 -4.47 -18.11
CA LEU A 100 4.24 -4.99 -16.78
C LEU A 100 2.96 -5.26 -15.99
N GLU A 101 1.78 -5.19 -16.61
CA GLU A 101 0.47 -5.37 -15.96
C GLU A 101 0.32 -6.68 -15.18
N ARG A 102 0.95 -7.77 -15.67
CA ARG A 102 0.95 -9.07 -14.96
C ARG A 102 1.86 -9.09 -13.73
N ALA A 103 2.88 -8.22 -13.69
CA ALA A 103 3.93 -8.25 -12.67
C ALA A 103 3.91 -7.05 -11.73
N MET A 104 3.34 -5.91 -12.14
CA MET A 104 3.26 -4.67 -11.38
C MET A 104 1.82 -4.17 -11.39
N ALA A 105 1.24 -4.04 -10.21
CA ALA A 105 -0.04 -3.36 -10.05
C ALA A 105 0.07 -1.90 -10.54
N PRO A 106 -0.99 -1.35 -11.16
CA PRO A 106 -1.07 0.06 -11.46
C PRO A 106 -0.85 0.88 -10.18
N ARG A 107 0.03 1.89 -10.26
CA ARG A 107 0.41 2.72 -9.12
C ARG A 107 -0.28 4.07 -9.24
N LEU A 108 -0.97 4.47 -8.19
CA LEU A 108 -1.58 5.79 -8.12
C LEU A 108 -0.73 6.67 -7.20
N LEU A 109 -0.13 7.71 -7.77
CA LEU A 109 0.49 8.78 -7.02
C LEU A 109 -0.59 9.80 -6.66
N VAL A 110 -0.79 10.00 -5.37
CA VAL A 110 -1.72 10.97 -4.82
C VAL A 110 -0.91 12.06 -4.12
N ARG A 111 -1.02 13.29 -4.61
CA ARG A 111 -0.49 14.47 -3.93
C ARG A 111 -1.63 15.15 -3.19
N ARG A 112 -1.47 15.30 -1.88
CA ARG A 112 -2.44 15.96 -1.01
C ARG A 112 -2.20 17.46 -0.90
N ARG A 113 -3.20 18.22 -0.42
CA ARG A 113 -3.12 19.67 -0.25
C ARG A 113 -2.09 20.09 0.78
N ASN A 114 -1.86 19.24 1.78
CA ASN A 114 -0.76 19.38 2.73
C ASN A 114 0.64 19.10 2.15
N GLY A 115 0.76 18.84 0.84
CA GLY A 115 2.01 18.54 0.16
C GLY A 115 2.49 17.09 0.26
N ALA A 116 1.81 16.25 1.06
CA ALA A 116 2.20 14.84 1.21
C ALA A 116 1.95 14.05 -0.09
N ILE A 117 2.96 13.31 -0.52
CA ILE A 117 2.88 12.43 -1.69
C ILE A 117 2.75 10.99 -1.19
N THR A 118 1.65 10.34 -1.53
CA THR A 118 1.36 8.96 -1.13
C THR A 118 1.20 8.07 -2.37
N TRP A 119 1.93 6.95 -2.38
CA TRP A 119 1.79 5.91 -3.39
C TRP A 119 0.81 4.83 -2.94
N PHE A 120 -0.26 4.66 -3.71
CA PHE A 120 -1.24 3.61 -3.56
C PHE A 120 -1.06 2.55 -4.65
N HIS A 121 -1.35 1.30 -4.27
CA HIS A 121 -1.19 0.12 -5.11
C HIS A 121 -2.47 -0.70 -4.97
N SER A 122 -3.10 -1.08 -6.08
CA SER A 122 -4.24 -1.99 -6.06
C SER A 122 -4.08 -2.99 -7.19
N ALA A 123 -4.31 -4.27 -6.88
CA ALA A 123 -4.35 -5.33 -7.89
C ALA A 123 -5.56 -5.18 -8.83
N ASP A 124 -6.64 -4.57 -8.34
CA ASP A 124 -7.82 -4.23 -9.15
C ASP A 124 -7.72 -2.77 -9.63
N PRO A 125 -7.57 -2.53 -10.96
CA PRO A 125 -7.58 -1.18 -11.53
C PRO A 125 -8.90 -0.44 -11.30
N ARG A 126 -10.02 -1.17 -11.17
CA ARG A 126 -11.36 -0.58 -10.99
C ARG A 126 -11.45 0.22 -9.70
N LEU A 127 -10.79 -0.23 -8.63
CA LEU A 127 -10.75 0.51 -7.37
C LEU A 127 -10.04 1.85 -7.52
N LEU A 128 -8.92 1.89 -8.27
CA LEU A 128 -8.20 3.12 -8.53
C LEU A 128 -9.02 4.07 -9.41
N THR A 129 -9.68 3.54 -10.44
CA THR A 129 -10.59 4.31 -11.30
C THR A 129 -11.75 4.90 -10.49
N ALA A 130 -12.39 4.11 -9.63
CA ALA A 130 -13.47 4.58 -8.76
C ALA A 130 -13.01 5.71 -7.83
N PHE A 131 -11.79 5.63 -7.28
CA PHE A 131 -11.24 6.73 -6.47
C PHE A 131 -10.95 7.99 -7.31
N MET A 132 -10.42 7.83 -8.53
CA MET A 132 -10.20 8.98 -9.42
C MET A 132 -11.52 9.66 -9.82
N GLU A 133 -12.57 8.87 -10.07
CA GLU A 133 -13.93 9.38 -10.31
C GLU A 133 -14.45 10.17 -9.10
N ARG A 134 -14.29 9.65 -7.87
CA ARG A 134 -14.66 10.39 -6.64
C ARG A 134 -13.93 11.72 -6.53
N VAL A 135 -12.62 11.75 -6.80
CA VAL A 135 -11.84 12.99 -6.75
C VAL A 135 -12.34 13.99 -7.81
N ALA A 136 -12.71 13.51 -9.01
CA ALA A 136 -13.29 14.35 -10.05
C ALA A 136 -14.67 14.90 -9.62
N ASP A 137 -15.53 14.08 -9.01
CA ASP A 137 -16.83 14.49 -8.49
C ASP A 137 -16.69 15.56 -7.39
N CYS A 138 -15.77 15.37 -6.44
CA CYS A 138 -15.46 16.33 -5.38
C CYS A 138 -14.86 17.64 -5.93
N ALA A 139 -14.07 17.57 -7.00
CA ALA A 139 -13.52 18.76 -7.65
C ALA A 139 -14.56 19.51 -8.50
N ALA A 140 -15.53 18.78 -9.07
CA ALA A 140 -16.62 19.35 -9.86
C ALA A 140 -17.70 20.00 -8.99
N GLN A 141 -17.85 19.58 -7.74
CA GLN A 141 -18.68 20.27 -6.76
C GLN A 141 -18.00 21.58 -6.36
N PRO A 142 -18.53 22.75 -6.77
CA PRO A 142 -18.03 24.01 -6.28
C PRO A 142 -18.25 24.02 -4.77
N ALA A 143 -17.28 24.53 -4.00
CA ALA A 143 -17.50 24.82 -2.59
C ALA A 143 -18.74 25.71 -2.51
N THR A 144 -19.87 25.14 -2.07
CA THR A 144 -21.06 25.93 -1.80
C THR A 144 -20.63 26.96 -0.75
N PRO A 145 -20.71 28.27 -1.02
CA PRO A 145 -20.36 29.25 -0.02
C PRO A 145 -21.28 28.98 1.17
N SER A 146 -20.71 28.62 2.31
CA SER A 146 -21.43 28.67 3.58
C SER A 146 -21.94 30.10 3.71
N THR A 147 -23.23 30.29 3.49
CA THR A 147 -23.90 31.58 3.69
C THR A 147 -23.51 32.08 5.08
N PRO A 148 -22.87 33.25 5.23
CA PRO A 148 -22.67 33.80 6.56
C PRO A 148 -24.06 34.03 7.14
N THR A 149 -24.37 33.35 8.25
CA THR A 149 -25.55 33.66 9.05
C THR A 149 -25.35 35.07 9.60
N THR A 150 -25.76 36.09 8.83
CA THR A 150 -26.04 37.42 9.35
C THR A 150 -27.26 37.28 10.25
N SER A 151 -27.02 36.91 11.51
CA SER A 151 -27.99 37.09 12.58
C SER A 151 -28.01 38.58 12.92
N ALA A 152 -28.75 39.34 12.12
CA ALA A 152 -29.22 40.67 12.49
C ALA A 152 -30.60 40.52 13.13
N ALA A 153 -30.67 40.71 14.44
CA ALA A 153 -31.85 40.99 15.26
C ALA A 153 -31.34 41.17 16.70
N ALA A 154 -31.78 42.12 17.51
CA ALA A 154 -32.61 43.31 17.38
C ALA A 154 -32.34 44.13 18.66
#